data_AF-A0A7W6ZSQ0-F1
#
_entry.id   AF-A0A7W6ZSQ0-F1
#
_cell.length_a   1.000
_cell.length_b   1.000
_cell.length_c   1.000
_cell.angle_alpha   90.00
_cell.angle_beta   90.00
_cell.angle_gamma   90.00
#
_symmetry.space_group_name_H-M   'P 1'
#
loop_
_entity.id
_entity.type
_entity.pdbx_description
1 polymer ?
#
loop_
_entity_poly.entity_id
_entity_poly.type
_entity_poly.pdbx_seq_one_letter_code
_entity_poly.pdbx_strand_id
1 'polypeptide(L)' 'MRARRLSPLQMAAQATALWSLVHSFAMLLLEGRLNGMIRSLPGDETADSLLDAVLAAIRVVDD' A
#
# COMPACT_ATOMS: atom_id res chain seq x y z
N MET A 1 -15.61 9.61 22.52
CA MET A 1 -14.55 8.60 22.29
C MET A 1 -13.20 9.29 22.53
N ARG A 2 -12.34 8.77 23.40
CA ARG A 2 -11.01 9.36 23.66
C ARG A 2 -10.05 8.85 22.60
N ALA A 3 -9.46 9.74 21.78
CA ALA A 3 -8.43 9.36 20.83
C ALA A 3 -7.24 8.74 21.58
N ARG A 4 -6.89 7.49 21.25
CA ARG A 4 -5.71 6.80 21.76
C ARG A 4 -4.48 7.54 21.24
N ARG A 5 -3.73 8.21 22.12
CA ARG A 5 -2.44 8.80 21.71
C ARG A 5 -1.45 7.68 21.44
N LEU A 6 -0.87 7.66 20.25
CA LEU A 6 0.21 6.76 19.90
C LEU A 6 1.49 7.19 20.62
N SER A 7 2.27 6.21 21.08
CA SER A 7 3.63 6.47 21.55
C SER A 7 4.54 6.85 20.38
N PRO A 8 5.70 7.51 20.63
CA PRO A 8 6.67 7.78 19.58
C PRO A 8 7.10 6.54 18.79
N LEU A 9 7.27 5.39 19.46
CA LEU A 9 7.59 4.13 18.79
C LEU A 9 6.45 3.66 17.87
N GLN A 10 5.19 3.80 18.31
CA GLN A 10 4.04 3.44 17.49
C GLN A 10 3.91 4.34 16.25
N MET A 11 4.19 5.63 16.38
CA MET A 11 4.23 6.54 15.23
C MET A 11 5.36 6.17 14.25
N ALA A 12 6.56 5.88 14.77
CA ALA A 12 7.68 5.45 13.94
C ALA A 12 7.38 4.13 13.21
N ALA A 13 6.82 3.14 13.92
CA ALA A 13 6.43 1.87 13.33
C ALA A 13 5.38 2.04 12.22
N GLN A 14 4.38 2.90 12.44
CA GLN A 14 3.37 3.20 11.42
C GLN A 14 3.99 3.84 10.17
N ALA A 15 4.88 4.82 10.34
CA ALA A 15 5.58 5.45 9.22
C ALA A 15 6.45 4.45 8.46
N THR A 16 7.23 3.63 9.18
CA THR A 16 8.07 2.59 8.57
C THR A 16 7.23 1.58 7.80
N ALA A 17 6.09 1.13 8.34
CA ALA A 17 5.21 0.19 7.64
C ALA A 17 4.69 0.77 6.31
N LEU A 18 4.25 2.03 6.31
CA LEU A 18 3.79 2.70 5.08
C LEU A 18 4.92 2.87 4.07
N TRP A 19 6.12 3.26 4.51
CA TRP A 19 7.28 3.37 3.63
C TRP A 19 7.72 2.03 3.05
N SER A 20 7.79 0.98 3.88
CA SER A 20 8.11 -0.37 3.43
C SER A 20 7.12 -0.86 2.39
N LEU A 21 5.83 -0.59 2.57
CA LEU A 21 4.80 -0.96 1.60
C LEU A 21 5.02 -0.30 0.23
N VAL A 22 5.13 1.04 0.20
CA VAL A 22 5.30 1.80 -1.05
C VAL A 22 6.63 1.42 -1.72
N HIS A 23 7.69 1.27 -0.93
CA HIS A 23 9.00 0.86 -1.43
C HIS A 23 8.96 -0.54 -2.05
N SER A 24 8.41 -1.54 -1.36
CA SER A 24 8.29 -2.90 -1.89
C SER A 24 7.39 -2.96 -3.13
N PHE A 25 6.29 -2.21 -3.18
CA PHE A 25 5.46 -2.09 -4.37
C PHE A 25 6.26 -1.54 -5.56
N ALA A 26 7.01 -0.44 -5.35
CA ALA A 26 7.86 0.15 -6.38
C ALA A 26 8.93 -0.83 -6.88
N MET A 27 9.55 -1.61 -5.98
CA MET A 27 10.51 -2.65 -6.37
C MET A 27 9.88 -3.73 -7.24
N LEU A 28 8.68 -4.22 -6.87
CA LEU A 28 7.95 -5.21 -7.68
C LEU A 28 7.61 -4.68 -9.09
N LEU A 29 7.32 -3.37 -9.20
CA LEU A 29 7.05 -2.72 -10.49
C LEU A 29 8.33 -2.56 -11.32
N LEU A 30 9.41 -2.06 -10.72
CA LEU A 30 10.71 -1.86 -11.39
C LEU A 30 11.33 -3.18 -11.86
N GLU A 31 11.16 -4.25 -11.08
CA GLU A 31 11.57 -5.61 -11.45
C GLU A 31 10.65 -6.23 -12.52
N GLY A 32 9.57 -5.54 -12.92
CA GLY A 32 8.59 -6.00 -13.91
C GLY A 32 7.71 -7.15 -13.43
N ARG A 33 7.77 -7.50 -12.13
CA ARG A 33 7.04 -8.64 -11.55
C ARG A 33 5.53 -8.42 -11.54
N LEU A 34 5.06 -7.17 -11.56
CA LEU A 34 3.64 -6.83 -11.63
C LEU A 34 3.08 -6.75 -13.05
N ASN A 35 3.94 -6.69 -14.09
CA ASN A 35 3.52 -6.41 -15.46
C ASN A 35 2.52 -7.44 -16.01
N GLY A 36 2.73 -8.72 -15.71
CA GLY A 36 1.82 -9.78 -16.12
C GLY A 36 0.47 -9.71 -15.41
N MET A 37 0.50 -9.43 -14.10
CA MET A 37 -0.71 -9.26 -13.29
C MET A 37 -1.53 -8.07 -13.77
N ILE A 38 -0.93 -6.88 -13.89
CA ILE A 38 -1.62 -5.66 -14.35
C ILE A 38 -2.26 -5.89 -15.72
N ARG A 39 -1.53 -6.49 -16.66
CA ARG A 39 -2.03 -6.79 -18.01
C ARG A 39 -3.19 -7.80 -18.03
N SER A 40 -3.31 -8.63 -17.00
CA SER A 40 -4.41 -9.61 -16.88
C SER A 40 -5.68 -9.02 -16.28
N LEU A 41 -5.60 -7.81 -15.68
CA LEU A 41 -6.76 -7.14 -15.12
C LEU A 41 -7.69 -6.67 -16.24
N PRO A 42 -9.01 -6.70 -16.02
CA PRO A 42 -9.97 -6.18 -16.98
C PRO A 42 -9.86 -4.66 -17.08
N GLY A 43 -10.02 -4.11 -18.30
CA GLY A 43 -9.98 -2.67 -18.55
C GLY A 43 -8.57 -2.11 -18.69
N ASP A 44 -8.46 -0.79 -18.54
CA ASP A 44 -7.21 -0.04 -18.72
C ASP A 44 -6.50 0.21 -17.37
N GLU A 45 -6.50 -0.78 -16.49
CA GLU A 45 -5.87 -0.67 -15.17
C GLU A 45 -4.36 -0.45 -15.29
N THR A 46 -3.84 0.41 -14.40
CA THR A 46 -2.46 0.86 -14.40
C THR A 46 -1.76 0.50 -13.09
N ALA A 47 -0.45 0.70 -13.05
CA ALA A 47 0.29 0.56 -11.79
C ALA A 47 -0.23 1.52 -10.71
N ASP A 48 -0.68 2.72 -11.09
CA ASP A 48 -1.21 3.72 -10.18
C ASP A 48 -2.57 3.30 -9.60
N SER A 49 -3.49 2.83 -10.44
CA SER A 49 -4.79 2.33 -9.95
C SER A 49 -4.64 1.07 -9.09
N LEU A 50 -3.67 0.21 -9.40
CA LEU A 50 -3.31 -0.92 -8.54
C LEU A 50 -2.73 -0.45 -7.19
N LEU A 51 -1.86 0.57 -7.17
CA LEU A 51 -1.31 1.12 -5.93
C LEU A 51 -2.42 1.71 -5.05
N ASP A 52 -3.35 2.45 -5.65
CA ASP A 52 -4.53 2.99 -4.95
C ASP A 52 -5.37 1.87 -4.33
N ALA A 53 -5.61 0.77 -5.07
CA ALA A 53 -6.33 -0.39 -4.57
C ALA A 53 -5.59 -1.09 -3.41
N VAL A 54 -4.25 -1.22 -3.49
CA VAL A 54 -3.42 -1.78 -2.40
C VAL A 54 -3.51 -0.91 -1.14
N LEU A 55 -3.41 0.41 -1.28
CA LEU A 55 -3.51 1.33 -0.15
C LEU A 55 -4.91 1.29 0.47
N ALA A 56 -5.96 1.18 -0.33
CA ALA A 56 -7.33 1.01 0.15
C ALA A 56 -7.52 -0.31 0.92
N ALA A 57 -6.94 -1.41 0.44
CA ALA A 57 -7.02 -2.72 1.08
C ALA A 57 -6.31 -2.79 2.44
N ILE A 58 -5.27 -1.98 2.65
CA ILE A 58 -4.54 -1.91 3.93
C ILE A 58 -5.20 -0.91 4.89
N ARG A 59 -6.02 0.01 4.36
CA ARG A 59 -6.83 0.97 5.12
C ARG A 59 -8.18 0.39 5.54
N VAL A 60 -8.36 -0.93 5.59
CA VAL A 60 -9.61 -1.55 6.06
C VAL A 60 -9.82 -1.24 7.54
N VAL A 61 -10.56 -0.14 7.73
CA VAL A 61 -11.56 0.26 8.73
C VAL A 61 -11.51 -0.45 10.08
N ASP A 62 -11.23 0.35 11.11
CA ASP A 62 -11.69 0.10 12.48
C ASP A 62 -13.24 -0.03 12.47
N ASP A 63 -13.75 -1.26 12.46
CA ASP A 63 -15.13 -1.59 12.90
C ASP A 63 -15.13 -1.94 14.41
#